data_AF-A0A815XIS3-F1
#
_entry.id   AF-A0A815XIS3-F1
#
_cell.length_a   1.000
_cell.length_b   1.000
_cell.length_c   1.000
_cell.angle_alpha   90.00
_cell.angle_beta   90.00
_cell.angle_gamma   90.00
#
_symmetry.space_group_name_H-M   'P 1'
#
loop_
_entity.id
_entity.type
_entity.pdbx_description
1 polymer ?
#
loop_
_entity_poly.entity_id
_entity_poly.type
_entity_poly.pdbx_seq_one_letter_code
_entity_poly.pdbx_strand_id
1 'polypeptide(L)'
;MSENIQAANCEGHWEEKEFLLERSSVDDNTPLGFAIAGGNDLPIVKNFIYIIVVRIIKNGLADIDKQLKLYDIILRVNETDYSNIKHRTAIETLKMSGKQVSLRIRRLKSQFMQTIELEHQNGKLGIAIEGGIGNEYFKGDHGVFVTHIYNQISKELNIGDRLIEISSKKNTYDLRFVTHNEARQRIGLACSDSQKVNLTVSNRARASTRLTRKSNILHPGQNNLRGTKDEIGRKDNPVISGQVQYDERNYRNQGTSLSSNESNYKMISDSKIVPLRKDINEQIRIQSFDFEDYQRYESYNKSHAIGYPTERAVLSPTPLTADLQIHLAVAQKTGVLQFDQKNLKEIPPEICLMSGLRTLSLNSNDIRLLPDNLRNLISLKNLFLKYNHIESLSSIIFNHHLSKLEILQLDGNLLYSLPSSFSYLATLKQLNLSKNRFSTIPQAILYLPNLQLLDLSGNRIREIRDEIESLEVDELNLNNNQISQISTNISKCKRLKICRLDNNELKLKSIPTSLLKNSTVFQLNINGNLFEQKQLQLLEGYDDYERRYTANQHKRDATAILASMK
;
A
#
# COMPACT_ATOMS: atom_id res chain seq x y z
N MET A 1 -0.75 26.62 -25.27
CA MET A 1 -2.19 26.29 -25.20
C MET A 1 -2.32 24.98 -24.47
N SER A 2 -2.78 25.08 -23.22
CA SER A 2 -2.99 23.99 -22.27
C SER A 2 -4.32 23.29 -22.57
N GLU A 3 -4.29 22.14 -23.22
CA GLU A 3 -5.47 21.27 -23.27
C GLU A 3 -5.58 20.52 -21.94
N ASN A 4 -6.52 20.99 -21.13
CA ASN A 4 -7.09 20.28 -19.99
C ASN A 4 -7.46 18.86 -20.42
N ILE A 5 -6.78 17.86 -19.86
CA ILE A 5 -7.39 16.54 -19.71
C ILE A 5 -8.45 16.71 -18.61
N GLN A 6 -9.60 17.27 -18.97
CA GLN A 6 -10.82 17.08 -18.22
C GLN A 6 -11.00 15.57 -18.11
N ALA A 7 -11.03 15.07 -16.87
CA ALA A 7 -11.61 13.77 -16.59
C ALA A 7 -12.94 13.73 -17.35
N ALA A 8 -13.06 12.85 -18.36
CA ALA A 8 -14.31 12.69 -19.09
C ALA A 8 -15.41 12.50 -18.05
N ASN A 9 -16.30 13.49 -17.96
CA ASN A 9 -17.20 13.70 -16.84
C ASN A 9 -18.07 12.44 -16.68
N CYS A 10 -17.82 11.67 -15.61
CA CYS A 10 -18.65 10.53 -15.23
C CYS A 10 -20.02 10.96 -14.67
N GLU A 11 -20.39 12.25 -14.73
CA GLU A 11 -21.64 12.80 -14.20
C GLU A 11 -22.88 12.04 -14.69
N GLY A 12 -22.86 11.54 -15.93
CA GLY A 12 -23.96 10.74 -16.48
C GLY A 12 -24.17 9.36 -15.81
N HIS A 13 -23.14 8.81 -15.15
CA HIS A 13 -23.20 7.50 -14.49
C HIS A 13 -23.74 7.55 -13.07
N TRP A 14 -23.81 8.75 -12.49
CA TRP A 14 -24.39 8.93 -11.17
C TRP A 14 -25.85 9.33 -11.31
N GLU A 15 -26.69 8.79 -10.44
CA GLU A 15 -28.04 9.26 -10.19
C GLU A 15 -28.07 9.94 -8.85
N GLU A 16 -28.89 10.98 -8.76
CA GLU A 16 -29.28 11.53 -7.48
C GLU A 16 -30.66 11.00 -7.12
N LYS A 17 -30.81 10.62 -5.87
CA LYS A 17 -32.06 10.10 -5.31
C LYS A 17 -32.38 10.87 -4.06
N GLU A 18 -33.65 11.20 -3.90
CA GLU A 18 -34.16 11.83 -2.69
C GLU A 18 -35.28 10.98 -2.12
N PHE A 19 -35.21 10.71 -0.83
CA PHE A 19 -36.21 9.92 -0.13
C PHE A 19 -36.27 10.29 1.34
N LEU A 20 -37.38 9.92 1.97
CA LEU A 20 -37.67 10.23 3.35
C LEU A 20 -37.48 8.98 4.23
N LEU A 21 -36.70 9.13 5.29
CA LEU A 21 -36.66 8.17 6.39
C LEU A 21 -37.51 8.71 7.54
N GLU A 22 -38.54 7.95 7.96
CA GLU A 22 -39.41 8.32 9.07
C GLU A 22 -39.07 7.53 10.34
N ARG A 23 -38.67 8.25 11.39
CA ARG A 23 -38.48 7.67 12.73
C ARG A 23 -39.85 7.26 13.31
N SER A 24 -39.88 6.13 14.00
CA SER A 24 -41.09 5.67 14.70
C SER A 24 -41.56 6.71 15.71
N SER A 25 -42.87 6.90 15.84
CA SER A 25 -43.53 7.98 16.62
C SER A 25 -43.24 8.04 18.12
N VAL A 26 -42.40 7.15 18.65
CA VAL A 26 -42.16 6.98 20.09
C VAL A 26 -40.91 7.74 20.56
N ASP A 27 -39.95 8.05 19.66
CA ASP A 27 -38.76 8.83 20.01
C ASP A 27 -38.14 9.48 18.75
N ASP A 28 -38.11 10.81 18.73
CA ASP A 28 -37.47 11.60 17.65
C ASP A 28 -35.96 11.36 17.57
N ASN A 29 -35.34 10.67 18.54
CA ASN A 29 -33.94 10.26 18.52
C ASN A 29 -33.70 8.81 18.07
N THR A 30 -34.73 8.11 17.56
CA THR A 30 -34.57 6.75 17.03
C THR A 30 -33.45 6.70 15.97
N PRO A 31 -32.44 5.82 16.10
CA PRO A 31 -31.33 5.76 15.14
C PRO A 31 -31.79 5.47 13.72
N LEU A 32 -31.20 6.17 12.75
CA LEU A 32 -31.51 5.98 11.33
C LEU A 32 -31.01 4.65 10.75
N GLY A 33 -30.24 3.87 11.51
CA GLY A 33 -29.86 2.52 11.10
C GLY A 33 -28.73 2.44 10.07
N PHE A 34 -27.87 3.47 9.94
CA PHE A 34 -26.69 3.44 9.07
C PHE A 34 -25.52 4.20 9.70
N ALA A 35 -24.29 3.92 9.23
CA ALA A 35 -23.07 4.64 9.62
C ALA A 35 -22.47 5.38 8.43
N ILE A 36 -21.85 6.52 8.71
CA ILE A 36 -21.21 7.38 7.72
C ILE A 36 -19.71 7.51 7.98
N ALA A 37 -18.94 7.80 6.93
CA ALA A 37 -17.54 8.19 7.01
C ALA A 37 -17.24 9.33 6.03
N GLY A 38 -16.12 10.02 6.22
CA GLY A 38 -15.70 11.13 5.36
C GLY A 38 -16.10 12.50 5.88
N GLY A 39 -16.09 13.51 5.02
CA GLY A 39 -16.20 14.93 5.41
C GLY A 39 -14.89 15.68 5.14
N ASN A 40 -14.96 17.00 5.11
CA ASN A 40 -13.81 17.82 4.67
C ASN A 40 -12.66 17.89 5.69
N ASP A 41 -12.93 17.65 6.96
CA ASP A 41 -11.99 17.61 8.09
C ASP A 41 -11.48 16.19 8.38
N LEU A 42 -12.25 15.17 7.99
CA LEU A 42 -11.88 13.75 8.07
C LEU A 42 -12.07 13.05 6.72
N PRO A 43 -11.36 13.50 5.67
CA PRO A 43 -11.55 12.92 4.35
C PRO A 43 -10.98 11.49 4.33
N ILE A 44 -11.76 10.54 3.80
CA ILE A 44 -11.37 9.12 3.70
C ILE A 44 -10.11 8.97 2.85
N VAL A 45 -9.93 9.88 1.89
CA VAL A 45 -8.79 10.00 0.99
C VAL A 45 -8.47 11.47 0.82
N LYS A 46 -7.19 11.83 0.63
CA LYS A 46 -6.80 13.20 0.28
C LYS A 46 -7.65 13.70 -0.91
N ASN A 47 -8.34 14.83 -0.74
CA ASN A 47 -9.28 15.44 -1.69
C ASN A 47 -10.66 14.76 -1.85
N PHE A 48 -10.94 13.66 -1.14
CA PHE A 48 -12.29 13.08 -1.04
C PHE A 48 -13.03 13.62 0.18
N ILE A 49 -13.69 14.76 0.00
CA ILE A 49 -14.31 15.54 1.08
C ILE A 49 -15.77 15.15 1.37
N TYR A 50 -16.31 14.15 0.68
CA TYR A 50 -17.72 13.78 0.76
C TYR A 50 -18.03 12.87 1.96
N ILE A 51 -19.28 12.92 2.41
CA ILE A 51 -19.84 11.96 3.38
C ILE A 51 -20.40 10.76 2.62
N ILE A 52 -20.00 9.54 3.01
CA ILE A 52 -20.49 8.29 2.42
C ILE A 52 -21.08 7.36 3.47
N VAL A 53 -22.03 6.53 3.04
CA VAL A 53 -22.58 5.44 3.85
C VAL A 53 -21.62 4.26 3.84
N VAL A 54 -21.10 3.87 5.00
CA VAL A 54 -20.15 2.75 5.12
C VAL A 54 -20.76 1.51 5.78
N ARG A 55 -21.96 1.64 6.35
CA ARG A 55 -22.67 0.53 6.97
C ARG A 55 -24.17 0.76 6.95
N ILE A 56 -24.92 -0.31 6.72
CA ILE A 56 -26.35 -0.39 7.01
C ILE A 56 -26.52 -1.39 8.16
N ILE A 57 -27.25 -0.98 9.21
CA ILE A 57 -27.49 -1.77 10.41
C ILE A 57 -28.70 -2.67 10.13
N LYS A 58 -28.50 -3.99 10.17
CA LYS A 58 -29.56 -4.98 9.95
C LYS A 58 -30.75 -4.71 10.89
N ASN A 59 -31.97 -4.73 10.35
CA ASN A 59 -33.22 -4.39 11.04
C ASN A 59 -33.29 -2.93 11.55
N GLY A 60 -32.34 -2.06 11.19
CA GLY A 60 -32.41 -0.62 11.45
C GLY A 60 -33.28 0.09 10.41
N LEU A 61 -33.63 1.36 10.65
CA LEU A 61 -34.57 2.10 9.80
C LEU A 61 -34.17 2.12 8.31
N ALA A 62 -32.91 2.46 8.00
CA ALA A 62 -32.40 2.43 6.64
C ALA A 62 -32.36 1.02 6.01
N ASP A 63 -32.21 -0.04 6.82
CA ASP A 63 -32.31 -1.41 6.33
C ASP A 63 -33.74 -1.82 6.04
N ILE A 64 -34.72 -1.33 6.82
CA ILE A 64 -36.14 -1.61 6.62
C ILE A 64 -36.67 -0.89 5.38
N ASP A 65 -36.31 0.39 5.22
CA ASP A 65 -36.72 1.21 4.08
C ASP A 65 -36.05 0.78 2.75
N LYS A 66 -34.88 0.13 2.82
CA LYS A 66 -34.12 -0.44 1.67
C LYS A 66 -33.72 0.57 0.59
N GLN A 67 -33.97 1.87 0.75
CA GLN A 67 -33.61 2.87 -0.26
C GLN A 67 -32.14 3.27 -0.20
N LEU A 68 -31.57 3.40 1.00
CA LEU A 68 -30.15 3.69 1.21
C LEU A 68 -29.30 2.44 0.95
N LYS A 69 -28.13 2.61 0.32
CA LYS A 69 -27.18 1.54 0.01
C LYS A 69 -25.78 1.90 0.50
N LEU A 70 -24.97 0.86 0.67
CA LEU A 70 -23.54 1.03 0.93
C LEU A 70 -22.90 1.86 -0.18
N TYR A 71 -22.06 2.81 0.25
CA TYR A 71 -21.31 3.78 -0.56
C TYR A 71 -22.13 4.83 -1.29
N ASP A 72 -23.39 5.01 -0.90
CA ASP A 72 -24.11 6.23 -1.27
C ASP A 72 -23.37 7.45 -0.72
N ILE A 73 -23.19 8.45 -1.57
CA ILE A 73 -22.68 9.75 -1.17
C ILE A 73 -23.85 10.59 -0.70
N ILE A 74 -23.82 11.08 0.54
CA ILE A 74 -24.86 11.96 1.06
C ILE A 74 -24.57 13.38 0.58
N LEU A 75 -25.51 13.95 -0.17
CA LEU A 75 -25.41 15.33 -0.68
C LEU A 75 -26.20 16.32 0.16
N ARG A 76 -27.31 15.90 0.77
CA ARG A 76 -28.15 16.75 1.61
C ARG A 76 -28.89 15.92 2.66
N VAL A 77 -29.06 16.51 3.85
CA VAL A 77 -29.93 15.99 4.91
C VAL A 77 -30.87 17.10 5.34
N ASN A 78 -32.17 16.93 5.11
CA ASN A 78 -33.18 17.98 5.21
C ASN A 78 -32.74 19.23 4.43
N GLU A 79 -32.59 20.37 5.09
CA GLU A 79 -32.12 21.62 4.49
C GLU A 79 -30.60 21.80 4.51
N THR A 80 -29.86 20.87 5.12
CA THR A 80 -28.40 21.00 5.32
C THR A 80 -27.62 20.38 4.17
N ASP A 81 -26.72 21.16 3.56
CA ASP A 81 -25.81 20.70 2.50
C ASP A 81 -24.64 19.87 3.05
N TYR A 82 -24.45 18.68 2.48
CA TYR A 82 -23.41 17.72 2.85
C TYR A 82 -22.27 17.64 1.83
N SER A 83 -22.34 18.42 0.74
CA SER A 83 -21.34 18.40 -0.34
C SER A 83 -19.92 18.77 0.10
N ASN A 84 -19.78 19.57 1.17
CA ASN A 84 -18.50 20.00 1.75
C ASN A 84 -18.63 20.22 3.27
N ILE A 85 -19.24 19.27 3.98
CA ILE A 85 -19.50 19.37 5.43
C ILE A 85 -18.35 18.74 6.24
N LYS A 86 -18.14 19.26 7.46
CA LYS A 86 -17.30 18.61 8.47
C LYS A 86 -17.98 17.34 8.99
N HIS A 87 -17.22 16.28 9.24
CA HIS A 87 -17.73 15.00 9.73
C HIS A 87 -18.55 15.14 11.01
N ARG A 88 -18.04 15.90 11.99
CA ARG A 88 -18.75 16.13 13.25
C ARG A 88 -20.10 16.82 13.02
N THR A 89 -20.12 17.85 12.18
CA THR A 89 -21.34 18.58 11.82
C THR A 89 -22.33 17.69 11.08
N ALA A 90 -21.86 16.77 10.23
CA ALA A 90 -22.71 15.77 9.58
C ALA A 90 -23.38 14.85 10.62
N ILE A 91 -22.65 14.38 11.63
CA ILE A 91 -23.25 13.55 12.69
C ILE A 91 -24.29 14.35 13.50
N GLU A 92 -23.96 15.57 13.92
CA GLU A 92 -24.84 16.42 14.72
C GLU A 92 -26.14 16.73 13.97
N THR A 93 -26.05 17.09 12.70
CA THR A 93 -27.22 17.41 11.87
C THR A 93 -28.10 16.19 11.63
N LEU A 94 -27.53 15.00 11.36
CA LEU A 94 -28.29 13.74 11.29
C LEU A 94 -29.00 13.40 12.60
N LYS A 95 -28.35 13.63 13.76
CA LYS A 95 -28.97 13.42 15.08
C LYS A 95 -30.16 14.35 15.27
N MET A 96 -29.98 15.63 14.97
CA MET A 96 -30.98 16.69 15.14
C MET A 96 -32.05 16.76 14.04
N SER A 97 -32.04 15.84 13.07
CA SER A 97 -32.93 15.87 11.90
C SER A 97 -34.42 15.60 12.21
N GLY A 98 -34.79 15.37 13.46
CA GLY A 98 -36.18 15.15 13.89
C GLY A 98 -36.79 13.87 13.34
N LYS A 99 -38.13 13.78 13.40
CA LYS A 99 -38.89 12.58 13.01
C LYS A 99 -38.79 12.22 11.53
N GLN A 100 -38.78 13.22 10.66
CA GLN A 100 -38.71 13.06 9.21
C GLN A 100 -37.35 13.52 8.72
N VAL A 101 -36.57 12.59 8.14
CA VAL A 101 -35.24 12.87 7.61
C VAL A 101 -35.25 12.69 6.10
N SER A 102 -35.27 13.79 5.35
CA SER A 102 -35.05 13.77 3.90
C SER A 102 -33.56 13.59 3.62
N LEU A 103 -33.21 12.58 2.82
CA LEU A 103 -31.86 12.32 2.36
C LEU A 103 -31.80 12.49 0.85
N ARG A 104 -30.97 13.42 0.38
CA ARG A 104 -30.54 13.46 -1.03
C ARG A 104 -29.18 12.81 -1.14
N ILE A 105 -29.10 11.73 -1.90
CA ILE A 105 -27.88 10.96 -2.11
C ILE A 105 -27.48 10.95 -3.58
N ARG A 106 -26.21 10.65 -3.83
CA ARG A 106 -25.65 10.36 -5.13
C ARG A 106 -25.13 8.92 -5.16
N ARG A 107 -25.59 8.15 -6.16
CA ARG A 107 -25.29 6.72 -6.34
C ARG A 107 -24.90 6.42 -7.78
N LEU A 108 -24.05 5.43 -7.99
CA LEU A 108 -23.74 4.93 -9.33
C LEU A 108 -24.95 4.16 -9.90
N LYS A 109 -25.45 4.57 -11.08
CA LYS A 109 -26.61 3.96 -11.73
C LYS A 109 -26.32 2.50 -12.08
N SER A 110 -27.26 1.62 -11.72
CA SER A 110 -27.16 0.18 -11.96
C SER A 110 -27.04 -0.20 -13.43
N GLN A 111 -27.62 0.58 -14.34
CA GLN A 111 -27.55 0.35 -15.79
C GLN A 111 -26.12 0.44 -16.38
N PHE A 112 -25.17 1.03 -15.64
CA PHE A 112 -23.76 1.09 -16.04
C PHE A 112 -22.91 0.06 -15.30
N MET A 113 -23.51 -0.80 -14.48
CA MET A 113 -22.83 -1.92 -13.83
C MET A 113 -23.15 -3.22 -14.55
N GLN A 114 -22.12 -4.01 -14.83
CA GLN A 114 -22.23 -5.35 -15.38
C GLN A 114 -21.47 -6.33 -14.48
N THR A 115 -22.04 -7.51 -14.25
CA THR A 115 -21.36 -8.59 -13.52
C THR A 115 -20.90 -9.64 -14.52
N ILE A 116 -19.60 -9.93 -14.52
CA ILE A 116 -18.97 -10.83 -15.48
C ILE A 116 -18.45 -12.04 -14.72
N GLU A 117 -18.89 -13.25 -15.09
CA GLU A 117 -18.30 -14.48 -14.58
C GLU A 117 -16.92 -14.68 -15.24
N LEU A 118 -15.88 -14.81 -14.42
CA LEU A 118 -14.50 -15.01 -14.84
C LEU A 118 -13.97 -16.31 -14.25
N GLU A 119 -13.25 -17.07 -15.07
CA GLU A 119 -12.51 -18.24 -14.63
C GLU A 119 -11.01 -17.91 -14.60
N HIS A 120 -10.40 -18.04 -13.42
CA HIS A 120 -9.00 -17.67 -13.23
C HIS A 120 -8.05 -18.85 -13.47
N GLN A 121 -6.80 -18.58 -13.87
CA GLN A 121 -5.78 -19.63 -14.00
C GLN A 121 -4.75 -19.48 -12.88
N ASN A 122 -4.52 -20.53 -12.10
CA ASN A 122 -3.56 -20.55 -10.98
C ASN A 122 -3.77 -19.39 -9.98
N GLY A 123 -5.02 -19.11 -9.61
CA GLY A 123 -5.38 -18.03 -8.69
C GLY A 123 -5.20 -16.62 -9.24
N LYS A 124 -5.00 -16.46 -10.56
CA LYS A 124 -4.82 -15.16 -11.22
C LYS A 124 -5.87 -14.93 -12.29
N LEU A 125 -6.56 -13.79 -12.21
CA LEU A 125 -7.54 -13.37 -13.22
C LEU A 125 -6.91 -12.95 -14.55
N GLY A 126 -5.59 -12.77 -14.63
CA GLY A 126 -4.97 -12.32 -15.88
C GLY A 126 -5.31 -10.87 -16.26
N ILE A 127 -5.65 -10.04 -15.28
CA ILE A 127 -5.86 -8.60 -15.45
C ILE A 127 -4.77 -7.81 -14.72
N ALA A 128 -4.29 -6.73 -15.33
CA ALA A 128 -3.61 -5.67 -14.62
C ALA A 128 -4.64 -4.63 -14.20
N ILE A 129 -4.50 -4.15 -12.97
CA ILE A 129 -5.31 -3.07 -12.44
C ILE A 129 -4.39 -1.89 -12.09
N GLU A 130 -4.89 -0.67 -12.16
CA GLU A 130 -4.28 0.51 -11.56
C GLU A 130 -5.39 1.35 -10.91
N GLY A 131 -5.03 2.36 -10.15
CA GLY A 131 -6.03 3.10 -9.38
C GLY A 131 -6.09 2.64 -7.92
N GLY A 132 -7.12 3.14 -7.22
CA GLY A 132 -7.32 2.95 -5.80
C GLY A 132 -6.89 4.15 -4.97
N ILE A 133 -7.31 4.15 -3.71
CA ILE A 133 -7.00 5.19 -2.72
C ILE A 133 -5.49 5.40 -2.64
N GLY A 134 -5.04 6.65 -2.80
CA GLY A 134 -3.64 7.04 -2.75
C GLY A 134 -2.81 6.72 -3.99
N ASN A 135 -3.41 6.10 -5.01
CA ASN A 135 -2.78 5.81 -6.30
C ASN A 135 -3.78 6.08 -7.43
N GLU A 136 -4.07 7.35 -7.70
CA GLU A 136 -5.08 7.77 -8.67
C GLU A 136 -4.63 7.47 -10.11
N TYR A 137 -5.34 6.57 -10.80
CA TYR A 137 -5.14 6.35 -12.23
C TYR A 137 -5.70 7.52 -13.06
N PHE A 138 -6.84 8.07 -12.63
CA PHE A 138 -7.35 9.35 -13.12
C PHE A 138 -7.38 10.34 -11.96
N LYS A 139 -6.89 11.56 -12.21
CA LYS A 139 -6.84 12.63 -11.21
C LYS A 139 -8.24 12.91 -10.65
N GLY A 140 -8.39 12.82 -9.33
CA GLY A 140 -9.65 12.99 -8.60
C GLY A 140 -10.57 11.76 -8.60
N ASP A 141 -10.14 10.64 -9.18
CA ASP A 141 -10.91 9.40 -9.23
C ASP A 141 -10.15 8.28 -8.50
N HIS A 142 -10.67 7.92 -7.32
CA HIS A 142 -10.06 6.90 -6.47
C HIS A 142 -10.52 5.47 -6.80
N GLY A 143 -11.20 5.28 -7.94
CA GLY A 143 -11.58 3.96 -8.42
C GLY A 143 -10.37 3.10 -8.78
N VAL A 144 -10.59 1.78 -8.80
CA VAL A 144 -9.65 0.80 -9.34
C VAL A 144 -10.12 0.43 -10.73
N PHE A 145 -9.19 0.38 -11.70
CA PHE A 145 -9.49 0.23 -13.11
C PHE A 145 -8.67 -0.88 -13.72
N VAL A 146 -9.27 -1.59 -14.68
CA VAL A 146 -8.54 -2.54 -15.53
C VAL A 146 -7.65 -1.75 -16.51
N THR A 147 -6.34 -1.97 -16.48
CA THR A 147 -5.38 -1.33 -17.39
C THR A 147 -4.84 -2.28 -18.46
N HIS A 148 -4.89 -3.59 -18.18
CA HIS A 148 -4.47 -4.60 -19.13
C HIS A 148 -5.22 -5.91 -18.91
N ILE A 149 -5.42 -6.66 -19.99
CA ILE A 149 -6.03 -7.99 -19.97
C ILE A 149 -5.07 -8.91 -20.72
N TYR A 150 -4.36 -9.77 -20.01
CA TYR A 150 -3.26 -10.59 -20.55
C TYR A 150 -3.75 -11.82 -21.30
N ASN A 151 -4.85 -12.40 -20.84
CA ASN A 151 -5.51 -13.52 -21.47
C ASN A 151 -6.94 -13.08 -21.79
N GLN A 152 -7.51 -13.49 -22.92
CA GLN A 152 -8.90 -13.13 -23.28
C GLN A 152 -9.90 -13.90 -22.39
N ILE A 153 -9.90 -13.55 -21.10
CA ILE A 153 -10.64 -14.22 -20.01
C ILE A 153 -12.15 -14.03 -20.12
N SER A 154 -12.58 -12.96 -20.78
CA SER A 154 -13.96 -12.68 -21.13
C SER A 154 -14.01 -11.70 -22.30
N LYS A 155 -15.05 -11.81 -23.13
CA LYS A 155 -15.35 -10.82 -24.18
C LYS A 155 -16.06 -9.57 -23.62
N GLU A 156 -16.53 -9.64 -22.38
CA GLU A 156 -17.34 -8.60 -21.75
C GLU A 156 -16.50 -7.64 -20.90
N LEU A 157 -15.30 -8.07 -20.48
CA LEU A 157 -14.38 -7.25 -19.70
C LEU A 157 -13.47 -6.43 -20.61
N ASN A 158 -13.37 -5.13 -20.36
CA ASN A 158 -12.62 -4.20 -21.19
C ASN A 158 -11.56 -3.43 -20.39
N ILE A 159 -10.50 -3.01 -21.09
CA ILE A 159 -9.54 -2.05 -20.55
C ILE A 159 -10.28 -0.72 -20.30
N GLY A 160 -10.12 -0.17 -19.10
CA GLY A 160 -10.78 1.05 -18.64
C GLY A 160 -12.02 0.80 -17.78
N ASP A 161 -12.47 -0.45 -17.64
CA ASP A 161 -13.58 -0.81 -16.74
C ASP A 161 -13.21 -0.55 -15.28
N ARG A 162 -14.13 0.08 -14.54
CA ARG A 162 -13.97 0.34 -13.11
C ARG A 162 -14.40 -0.90 -12.33
N LEU A 163 -13.56 -1.38 -11.43
CA LEU A 163 -13.90 -2.47 -10.54
C LEU A 163 -14.79 -1.98 -9.40
N ILE A 164 -15.91 -2.65 -9.18
CA ILE A 164 -16.90 -2.30 -8.16
C ILE A 164 -16.89 -3.33 -7.04
N GLU A 165 -16.93 -4.61 -7.40
CA GLU A 165 -17.06 -5.72 -6.45
C GLU A 165 -16.56 -6.99 -7.12
N ILE A 166 -16.04 -7.93 -6.34
CA ILE A 166 -15.75 -9.28 -6.78
C ILE A 166 -16.35 -10.29 -5.81
N SER A 167 -17.09 -11.28 -6.31
CA SER A 167 -17.67 -12.35 -5.49
C SER A 167 -17.19 -13.73 -5.93
N SER A 168 -16.97 -14.60 -4.95
CA SER A 168 -16.74 -16.02 -5.09
C SER A 168 -18.03 -16.78 -4.74
N LYS A 169 -17.98 -18.12 -4.67
CA LYS A 169 -19.14 -18.90 -4.17
C LYS A 169 -19.42 -18.67 -2.69
N LYS A 170 -18.44 -18.17 -1.93
CA LYS A 170 -18.49 -18.09 -0.47
C LYS A 170 -18.55 -16.65 0.04
N ASN A 171 -17.85 -15.73 -0.63
CA ASN A 171 -17.64 -14.38 -0.15
C ASN A 171 -17.84 -13.35 -1.25
N THR A 172 -18.22 -12.14 -0.85
CA THR A 172 -18.29 -10.97 -1.72
C THR A 172 -17.39 -9.88 -1.15
N TYR A 173 -16.53 -9.33 -2.00
CA TYR A 173 -15.57 -8.31 -1.64
C TYR A 173 -15.82 -7.04 -2.44
N ASP A 174 -16.09 -5.95 -1.73
CA ASP A 174 -16.21 -4.64 -2.35
C ASP A 174 -14.84 -4.15 -2.85
N LEU A 175 -14.80 -3.46 -4.00
CA LEU A 175 -13.57 -2.90 -4.58
C LEU A 175 -13.64 -1.38 -4.75
N ARG A 176 -14.67 -0.73 -4.19
CA ARG A 176 -14.82 0.73 -4.16
C ARG A 176 -14.10 1.28 -2.93
N PHE A 177 -13.46 2.45 -3.11
CA PHE A 177 -12.78 3.14 -2.02
C PHE A 177 -11.80 2.22 -1.27
N VAL A 178 -11.07 1.40 -2.02
CA VAL A 178 -9.97 0.58 -1.52
C VAL A 178 -8.66 1.10 -2.11
N THR A 179 -7.56 0.88 -1.40
CA THR A 179 -6.22 1.08 -1.97
C THR A 179 -5.96 0.08 -3.09
N HIS A 180 -4.98 0.38 -3.94
CA HIS A 180 -4.53 -0.53 -4.98
C HIS A 180 -4.24 -1.95 -4.44
N ASN A 181 -3.58 -2.02 -3.28
CA ASN A 181 -3.15 -3.28 -2.68
C ASN A 181 -4.33 -4.07 -2.09
N GLU A 182 -5.27 -3.39 -1.43
CA GLU A 182 -6.50 -4.02 -0.93
C GLU A 182 -7.33 -4.61 -2.07
N ALA A 183 -7.42 -3.91 -3.21
CA ALA A 183 -8.09 -4.46 -4.39
C ALA A 183 -7.42 -5.76 -4.85
N ARG A 184 -6.08 -5.78 -4.95
CA ARG A 184 -5.33 -6.99 -5.32
C ARG A 184 -5.54 -8.12 -4.32
N GLN A 185 -5.55 -7.82 -3.03
CA GLN A 185 -5.76 -8.81 -1.97
C GLN A 185 -7.18 -9.39 -2.04
N ARG A 186 -8.21 -8.55 -2.14
CA ARG A 186 -9.61 -8.97 -2.25
C ARG A 186 -9.86 -9.82 -3.50
N ILE A 187 -9.27 -9.43 -4.62
CA ILE A 187 -9.30 -10.23 -5.85
C ILE A 187 -8.62 -11.59 -5.64
N GLY A 188 -7.44 -11.61 -5.00
CA GLY A 188 -6.71 -12.85 -4.70
C GLY A 188 -7.48 -13.78 -3.76
N LEU A 189 -8.15 -13.24 -2.74
CA LEU A 189 -9.00 -13.99 -1.82
C LEU A 189 -10.20 -14.61 -2.56
N ALA A 190 -10.89 -13.83 -3.40
CA ALA A 190 -11.99 -14.35 -4.21
C ALA A 190 -11.54 -15.49 -5.13
N CYS A 191 -10.35 -15.38 -5.72
CA CYS A 191 -9.75 -16.44 -6.56
C CYS A 191 -9.18 -17.61 -5.75
N SER A 192 -9.01 -17.47 -4.44
CA SER A 192 -8.62 -18.59 -3.57
C SER A 192 -9.83 -19.42 -3.15
N ASP A 193 -11.00 -18.77 -3.05
CA ASP A 193 -12.25 -19.39 -2.64
C ASP A 193 -12.88 -20.28 -3.73
N SER A 194 -12.80 -19.84 -4.99
CA SER A 194 -13.48 -20.49 -6.12
C SER A 194 -12.75 -20.26 -7.43
N GLN A 195 -12.62 -21.32 -8.24
CA GLN A 195 -12.10 -21.29 -9.61
C GLN A 195 -12.83 -20.29 -10.53
N LYS A 196 -14.13 -20.09 -10.27
CA LYS A 196 -14.99 -19.09 -10.94
C LYS A 196 -15.37 -18.00 -9.96
N VAL A 197 -15.27 -16.76 -10.41
CA VAL A 197 -15.62 -15.55 -9.64
C VAL A 197 -16.49 -14.62 -10.49
N ASN A 198 -17.34 -13.84 -9.85
CA ASN A 198 -18.17 -12.84 -10.50
C ASN A 198 -17.57 -11.46 -10.22
N LEU A 199 -17.07 -10.80 -11.26
CA LEU A 199 -16.51 -9.46 -11.18
C LEU A 199 -17.55 -8.44 -11.64
N THR A 200 -18.03 -7.60 -10.72
CA THR A 200 -18.88 -6.47 -11.02
C THR A 200 -18.02 -5.28 -11.42
N VAL A 201 -18.20 -4.80 -12.65
CA VAL A 201 -17.53 -3.62 -13.18
C VAL A 201 -18.53 -2.55 -13.59
N SER A 202 -18.09 -1.30 -13.61
CA SER A 202 -18.84 -0.22 -14.22
C SER A 202 -18.18 0.22 -15.53
N ASN A 203 -18.97 0.15 -16.61
CA ASN A 203 -18.51 0.52 -17.95
C ASN A 203 -18.32 2.03 -17.99
N ARG A 204 -17.12 2.48 -18.36
CA ARG A 204 -16.96 3.88 -18.74
C ARG A 204 -17.70 4.06 -20.07
N ALA A 205 -18.80 4.81 -20.10
CA ALA A 205 -19.44 5.18 -21.36
C ALA A 205 -18.35 5.70 -22.31
N ARG A 206 -18.30 5.09 -23.50
CA ARG A 206 -17.31 5.25 -24.56
C ARG A 206 -16.82 6.70 -24.70
N ALA A 207 -15.79 7.07 -23.96
CA ALA A 207 -14.99 8.25 -24.25
C ALA A 207 -14.03 7.87 -25.38
N SER A 208 -14.58 7.92 -26.60
CA SER A 208 -13.91 8.18 -27.88
C SER A 208 -12.38 7.99 -27.87
N THR A 209 -11.93 6.90 -28.49
CA THR A 209 -10.83 6.91 -29.48
C THR A 209 -9.68 7.88 -29.22
N ARG A 210 -8.75 7.57 -28.28
CA ARG A 210 -7.35 8.10 -28.33
C ARG A 210 -6.30 7.50 -27.38
N LEU A 211 -6.50 6.30 -26.81
CA LEU A 211 -5.46 5.65 -25.97
C LEU A 211 -4.69 4.51 -26.66
N THR A 212 -5.01 4.15 -27.91
CA THR A 212 -4.30 3.11 -28.68
C THR A 212 -3.22 3.62 -29.65
N ARG A 213 -2.83 4.90 -29.58
CA ARG A 213 -1.66 5.42 -30.32
C ARG A 213 -0.82 6.36 -29.47
N LYS A 214 -0.15 5.83 -28.44
CA LYS A 214 1.00 6.50 -27.81
C LYS A 214 2.01 5.53 -27.17
N SER A 215 2.10 4.29 -27.67
CA SER A 215 3.16 3.34 -27.33
C SER A 215 4.25 3.19 -28.40
N ASN A 216 4.23 3.98 -29.47
CA ASN A 216 5.30 4.02 -30.47
C ASN A 216 5.74 5.48 -30.77
N ILE A 217 6.53 6.09 -29.88
CA ILE A 217 7.54 7.08 -30.28
C ILE A 217 8.80 6.79 -29.49
N LEU A 218 9.82 6.39 -30.26
CA LEU A 218 11.17 6.03 -29.88
C LEU A 218 11.94 7.19 -29.24
N HIS A 219 12.88 6.79 -28.37
CA HIS A 219 14.16 7.46 -28.19
C HIS A 219 14.78 7.90 -29.54
N PRO A 220 15.26 9.14 -29.68
CA PRO A 220 16.24 9.46 -30.71
C PRO A 220 17.64 9.44 -30.10
N GLY A 221 18.52 8.64 -30.69
CA GLY A 221 19.97 8.83 -30.55
C GLY A 221 20.81 7.56 -30.50
N GLN A 222 20.95 6.87 -31.64
CA GLN A 222 22.26 6.54 -32.23
C GLN A 222 22.05 5.84 -33.59
N ASN A 223 22.43 6.56 -34.66
CA ASN A 223 22.63 6.01 -35.99
C ASN A 223 23.79 5.00 -35.94
N ASN A 224 23.74 3.91 -36.71
CA ASN A 224 24.47 3.84 -37.98
C ASN A 224 24.37 2.49 -38.74
N LEU A 225 24.39 2.66 -40.06
CA LEU A 225 24.90 1.77 -41.13
C LEU A 225 23.97 0.77 -41.83
N ARG A 226 23.63 1.20 -43.07
CA ARG A 226 23.76 0.50 -44.36
C ARG A 226 22.77 -0.60 -44.73
N GLY A 227 22.17 -0.43 -45.91
CA GLY A 227 21.93 -1.52 -46.86
C GLY A 227 20.51 -1.60 -47.43
N THR A 228 20.24 -0.80 -48.45
CA THR A 228 19.16 -1.01 -49.43
C THR A 228 19.29 -2.38 -50.12
N LYS A 229 18.16 -3.08 -50.38
CA LYS A 229 17.70 -3.53 -51.71
C LYS A 229 16.56 -4.57 -51.66
N ASP A 230 15.50 -4.26 -52.44
CA ASP A 230 14.83 -5.08 -53.46
C ASP A 230 14.04 -6.37 -53.10
N GLU A 231 12.71 -6.25 -53.28
CA GLU A 231 11.84 -6.99 -54.20
C GLU A 231 11.64 -8.54 -54.18
N ILE A 232 10.33 -8.88 -54.13
CA ILE A 232 9.58 -9.90 -54.91
C ILE A 232 9.77 -11.40 -54.59
N GLY A 233 8.63 -12.11 -54.43
CA GLY A 233 8.48 -13.46 -54.98
C GLY A 233 7.71 -14.50 -54.16
N ARG A 234 6.48 -14.80 -54.59
CA ARG A 234 5.68 -15.98 -54.20
C ARG A 234 6.35 -17.30 -54.63
N LYS A 235 6.16 -18.39 -53.86
CA LYS A 235 5.42 -19.62 -54.28
C LYS A 235 5.58 -20.82 -53.31
N ASP A 236 4.44 -21.45 -53.05
CA ASP A 236 4.11 -22.89 -52.96
C ASP A 236 4.78 -23.86 -51.95
N ASN A 237 3.88 -24.51 -51.19
CA ASN A 237 3.88 -25.74 -50.36
C ASN A 237 4.73 -26.95 -50.86
N PRO A 238 4.92 -28.09 -50.13
CA PRO A 238 4.11 -28.65 -49.01
C PRO A 238 4.85 -29.40 -47.84
N VAL A 239 4.06 -29.68 -46.78
CA VAL A 239 3.96 -30.91 -45.93
C VAL A 239 5.20 -31.81 -45.72
N ILE A 240 5.62 -31.95 -44.45
CA ILE A 240 6.10 -33.24 -43.88
C ILE A 240 5.56 -33.41 -42.45
N SER A 241 4.88 -34.54 -42.27
CA SER A 241 4.42 -35.18 -41.04
C SER A 241 5.57 -35.82 -40.23
N GLY A 242 5.47 -35.88 -38.91
CA GLY A 242 6.33 -36.77 -38.11
C GLY A 242 6.20 -36.59 -36.60
N GLN A 243 5.48 -37.51 -35.96
CA GLN A 243 5.30 -37.71 -34.52
C GLN A 243 6.59 -38.13 -33.81
N VAL A 244 6.78 -37.77 -32.53
CA VAL A 244 7.31 -38.60 -31.40
C VAL A 244 6.87 -37.90 -30.10
N GLN A 245 5.79 -38.30 -29.42
CA GLN A 245 5.61 -39.41 -28.48
C GLN A 245 6.39 -39.25 -27.14
N TYR A 246 5.60 -38.97 -26.10
CA TYR A 246 5.96 -39.02 -24.68
C TYR A 246 6.13 -40.47 -24.22
N ASP A 247 7.09 -40.73 -23.33
CA ASP A 247 7.20 -42.01 -22.63
C ASP A 247 7.47 -41.75 -21.13
N GLU A 248 6.51 -42.16 -20.29
CA GLU A 248 6.60 -42.27 -18.84
C GLU A 248 7.31 -43.57 -18.45
N ARG A 249 8.21 -43.56 -17.46
CA ARG A 249 8.48 -44.73 -16.60
C ARG A 249 8.88 -44.36 -15.17
N ASN A 250 8.01 -44.79 -14.26
CA ASN A 250 8.28 -45.62 -13.08
C ASN A 250 9.33 -45.20 -12.04
N TYR A 251 8.83 -44.95 -10.82
CA TYR A 251 9.31 -45.65 -9.61
C TYR A 251 8.11 -46.04 -8.72
N ARG A 252 7.81 -47.35 -8.68
CA ARG A 252 7.18 -48.12 -7.58
C ARG A 252 8.27 -48.34 -6.50
N ASN A 253 8.07 -48.63 -5.21
CA ASN A 253 6.97 -49.23 -4.45
C ASN A 253 7.31 -49.16 -2.94
N GLN A 254 6.38 -49.69 -2.12
CA GLN A 254 6.43 -50.10 -0.71
C GLN A 254 5.92 -49.02 0.26
N GLY A 255 4.77 -49.12 0.94
CA GLY A 255 3.85 -50.22 1.21
C GLY A 255 3.90 -50.61 2.68
N THR A 256 2.85 -50.31 3.46
CA THR A 256 2.28 -51.16 4.52
C THR A 256 0.99 -50.53 5.06
N SER A 257 -0.06 -51.34 5.04
CA SER A 257 -1.40 -51.16 5.58
C SER A 257 -1.55 -51.93 6.90
N LEU A 258 -2.31 -51.42 7.88
CA LEU A 258 -2.97 -52.14 9.01
C LEU A 258 -4.05 -51.18 9.58
N SER A 259 -5.34 -51.33 9.24
CA SER A 259 -6.42 -52.04 9.94
C SER A 259 -6.83 -51.50 11.34
N SER A 260 -8.06 -50.95 11.37
CA SER A 260 -9.12 -51.05 12.39
C SER A 260 -8.79 -51.27 13.88
N ASN A 261 -9.42 -50.44 14.76
CA ASN A 261 -10.15 -50.95 15.93
C ASN A 261 -11.12 -49.91 16.52
N GLU A 262 -12.31 -50.39 16.86
CA GLU A 262 -13.41 -49.71 17.54
C GLU A 262 -13.31 -49.79 19.09
N SER A 263 -14.09 -48.92 19.74
CA SER A 263 -14.88 -49.18 20.97
C SER A 263 -14.38 -48.76 22.38
N ASN A 264 -15.23 -47.90 22.98
CA ASN A 264 -15.71 -47.83 24.38
C ASN A 264 -14.88 -47.18 25.51
N TYR A 265 -15.41 -46.12 26.15
CA TYR A 265 -16.16 -46.20 27.42
C TYR A 265 -16.73 -44.83 27.94
N LYS A 266 -18.04 -44.87 28.24
CA LYS A 266 -18.87 -44.24 29.32
C LYS A 266 -18.70 -42.79 29.83
N MET A 267 -19.82 -42.08 29.66
CA MET A 267 -20.61 -41.26 30.61
C MET A 267 -20.16 -41.12 32.08
N ILE A 268 -20.20 -39.88 32.57
CA ILE A 268 -20.78 -39.48 33.87
C ILE A 268 -21.64 -38.23 33.66
N SER A 269 -22.86 -38.29 34.20
CA SER A 269 -23.94 -37.31 34.15
C SER A 269 -24.01 -36.43 35.41
N ASP A 270 -24.86 -35.41 35.29
CA ASP A 270 -25.60 -34.69 36.33
C ASP A 270 -24.89 -33.56 37.09
N SER A 271 -25.51 -32.44 37.42
CA SER A 271 -26.73 -31.71 37.03
C SER A 271 -26.75 -30.49 37.98
N LYS A 272 -27.20 -29.32 37.53
CA LYS A 272 -28.04 -28.38 38.32
C LYS A 272 -28.34 -27.12 37.52
N ILE A 273 -29.62 -27.04 37.14
CA ILE A 273 -30.35 -25.85 36.70
C ILE A 273 -31.00 -25.22 37.94
N VAL A 274 -30.97 -23.89 38.08
CA VAL A 274 -32.04 -23.01 38.63
C VAL A 274 -31.74 -21.55 38.18
N PRO A 275 -32.74 -20.67 37.93
CA PRO A 275 -32.75 -19.69 36.84
C PRO A 275 -32.88 -18.18 37.21
N LEU A 276 -32.72 -17.33 36.18
CA LEU A 276 -33.35 -16.02 35.86
C LEU A 276 -33.50 -14.89 36.92
N ARG A 277 -32.89 -13.73 36.63
CA ARG A 277 -33.45 -12.34 36.71
C ARG A 277 -32.50 -11.39 35.93
N LYS A 278 -32.95 -10.78 34.82
CA LYS A 278 -33.64 -9.48 34.65
C LYS A 278 -32.71 -8.25 34.72
N ASP A 279 -32.91 -7.40 33.71
CA ASP A 279 -32.41 -6.02 33.50
C ASP A 279 -30.97 -5.97 32.98
N ILE A 280 -30.71 -5.45 31.77
CA ILE A 280 -30.61 -4.00 31.51
C ILE A 280 -31.04 -3.67 30.06
N ASN A 281 -31.89 -2.65 29.93
CA ASN A 281 -32.09 -1.88 28.70
C ASN A 281 -30.76 -1.20 28.31
N GLU A 282 -30.18 -1.53 27.15
CA GLU A 282 -29.23 -0.63 26.49
C GLU A 282 -29.86 -0.02 25.24
N GLN A 283 -30.32 1.23 25.40
CA GLN A 283 -30.69 2.14 24.34
C GLN A 283 -29.45 2.42 23.47
N ILE A 284 -29.45 1.94 22.23
CA ILE A 284 -28.41 2.29 21.26
C ILE A 284 -28.69 3.71 20.75
N ARG A 285 -28.05 4.68 21.42
CA ARG A 285 -27.93 6.07 20.99
C ARG A 285 -27.15 6.12 19.67
N ILE A 286 -27.38 7.12 18.82
CA ILE A 286 -26.50 7.39 17.66
C ILE A 286 -25.08 7.66 18.19
N GLN A 287 -24.23 6.64 18.22
CA GLN A 287 -22.83 6.76 18.61
C GLN A 287 -22.09 7.39 17.43
N SER A 288 -21.36 8.48 17.74
CA SER A 288 -20.31 8.98 16.87
C SER A 288 -19.33 7.84 16.61
N PHE A 289 -19.14 7.49 15.34
CA PHE A 289 -18.09 6.57 14.93
C PHE A 289 -16.92 7.42 14.44
N ASP A 290 -15.92 7.61 15.28
CA ASP A 290 -14.64 8.14 14.80
C ASP A 290 -13.93 7.05 13.98
N PHE A 291 -12.93 7.42 13.18
CA PHE A 291 -12.21 6.49 12.28
C PHE A 291 -11.62 5.26 13.03
N GLU A 292 -11.29 5.41 14.31
CA GLU A 292 -10.87 4.31 15.19
C GLU A 292 -12.01 3.33 15.52
N ASP A 293 -13.25 3.79 15.60
CA ASP A 293 -14.42 2.95 15.87
C ASP A 293 -14.86 2.16 14.65
N TYR A 294 -14.63 2.67 13.42
CA TYR A 294 -14.80 1.89 12.19
C TYR A 294 -13.80 0.72 12.14
N GLN A 295 -12.55 0.95 12.53
CA GLN A 295 -11.52 -0.08 12.67
C GLN A 295 -11.85 -1.09 13.79
N ARG A 296 -12.39 -0.63 14.93
CA ARG A 296 -12.90 -1.51 16.00
C ARG A 296 -14.13 -2.30 15.58
N TYR A 297 -15.00 -1.75 14.75
CA TYR A 297 -16.21 -2.43 14.27
C TYR A 297 -15.89 -3.56 13.27
N GLU A 298 -14.91 -3.39 12.38
CA GLU A 298 -14.36 -4.50 11.60
C GLU A 298 -13.74 -5.59 12.49
N SER A 299 -13.13 -5.18 13.60
CA SER A 299 -12.55 -6.09 14.60
C SER A 299 -13.63 -6.83 15.41
N TYR A 300 -14.76 -6.17 15.71
CA TYR A 300 -15.88 -6.71 16.50
C TYR A 300 -16.73 -7.72 15.71
N ASN A 301 -16.95 -7.51 14.41
CA ASN A 301 -17.67 -8.47 13.56
C ASN A 301 -16.90 -9.76 13.28
N LYS A 302 -15.57 -9.77 13.46
CA LYS A 302 -14.78 -11.02 13.50
C LYS A 302 -15.03 -11.84 14.76
N SER A 303 -15.64 -11.27 15.81
CA SER A 303 -15.69 -11.87 17.14
C SER A 303 -17.03 -12.45 17.60
N HIS A 304 -18.16 -12.20 16.90
CA HIS A 304 -19.50 -12.54 17.44
C HIS A 304 -20.52 -13.18 16.45
N ALA A 305 -20.08 -13.96 15.46
CA ALA A 305 -20.98 -14.89 14.76
C ALA A 305 -21.20 -16.16 15.61
N ILE A 306 -22.38 -16.28 16.22
CA ILE A 306 -22.84 -17.49 16.91
C ILE A 306 -23.45 -18.46 15.87
N GLY A 307 -22.92 -19.69 15.77
CA GLY A 307 -23.62 -20.86 15.19
C GLY A 307 -22.83 -21.74 14.21
N TYR A 308 -22.00 -22.63 14.76
CA TYR A 308 -21.11 -23.64 14.14
C TYR A 308 -21.83 -24.73 13.29
N PRO A 309 -21.14 -25.52 12.44
CA PRO A 309 -20.12 -26.49 12.85
C PRO A 309 -18.71 -26.13 12.37
N THR A 310 -17.78 -26.06 13.33
CA THR A 310 -16.34 -25.92 13.16
C THR A 310 -15.75 -27.20 12.56
N GLU A 311 -15.40 -27.17 11.28
CA GLU A 311 -14.22 -27.92 10.85
C GLU A 311 -12.98 -27.13 11.24
N ARG A 312 -12.19 -27.74 12.12
CA ARG A 312 -10.86 -27.30 12.53
C ARG A 312 -9.98 -27.09 11.30
N ALA A 313 -9.82 -25.84 10.90
CA ALA A 313 -8.52 -25.28 10.60
C ALA A 313 -8.34 -24.09 11.56
N VAL A 314 -8.17 -24.34 12.86
CA VAL A 314 -6.82 -24.26 13.44
C VAL A 314 -5.81 -24.00 12.30
N LEU A 315 -5.47 -22.72 12.09
CA LEU A 315 -4.09 -22.40 11.76
C LEU A 315 -3.31 -23.20 12.78
N SER A 316 -2.76 -24.35 12.37
CA SER A 316 -1.78 -25.02 13.20
C SER A 316 -0.77 -23.92 13.48
N PRO A 317 -0.55 -23.49 14.74
CA PRO A 317 0.68 -22.80 15.01
C PRO A 317 1.73 -23.74 14.44
N THR A 318 2.52 -23.29 13.48
CA THR A 318 3.79 -23.95 13.22
C THR A 318 4.37 -24.11 14.62
N PRO A 319 4.56 -25.34 15.12
CA PRO A 319 4.93 -25.54 16.50
C PRO A 319 6.13 -24.63 16.74
N LEU A 320 6.00 -23.68 17.68
CA LEU A 320 7.07 -22.72 17.93
C LEU A 320 8.31 -23.56 18.10
N THR A 321 9.29 -23.34 17.22
CA THR A 321 10.54 -24.07 17.33
C THR A 321 11.07 -23.78 18.73
N ALA A 322 11.61 -24.79 19.41
CA ALA A 322 12.23 -24.58 20.72
C ALA A 322 13.23 -23.42 20.67
N ASP A 323 13.89 -23.26 19.52
CA ASP A 323 14.73 -22.12 19.16
C ASP A 323 14.02 -20.76 19.27
N LEU A 324 12.85 -20.57 18.62
CA LEU A 324 12.10 -19.31 18.71
C LEU A 324 11.66 -19.01 20.15
N GLN A 325 11.20 -20.01 20.92
CA GLN A 325 10.79 -19.82 22.31
C GLN A 325 11.91 -19.27 23.19
N ILE A 326 13.14 -19.78 23.01
CA ILE A 326 14.31 -19.32 23.75
C ILE A 326 14.58 -17.83 23.45
N HIS A 327 14.55 -17.44 22.17
CA HIS A 327 14.77 -16.06 21.76
C HIS A 327 13.67 -15.13 22.26
N LEU A 328 12.40 -15.55 22.22
CA LEU A 328 11.28 -14.78 22.76
C LEU A 328 11.42 -14.57 24.27
N ALA A 329 11.81 -15.59 25.04
CA ALA A 329 12.02 -15.48 26.49
C ALA A 329 13.15 -14.50 26.84
N VAL A 330 14.25 -14.49 26.06
CA VAL A 330 15.33 -13.50 26.21
C VAL A 330 14.86 -12.10 25.83
N ALA A 331 14.12 -11.98 24.74
CA ALA A 331 13.60 -10.70 24.26
C ALA A 331 12.57 -10.09 25.22
N GLN A 332 11.81 -10.90 25.96
CA GLN A 332 10.89 -10.41 27.00
C GLN A 332 11.65 -9.70 28.14
N LYS A 333 12.85 -10.18 28.49
CA LYS A 333 13.68 -9.58 29.56
C LYS A 333 14.49 -8.40 29.07
N THR A 334 15.01 -8.46 27.85
CA THR A 334 16.00 -7.50 27.33
C THR A 334 15.39 -6.42 26.44
N GLY A 335 14.22 -6.68 25.84
CA GLY A 335 13.66 -5.86 24.78
C GLY A 335 14.41 -6.00 23.44
N VAL A 336 15.26 -7.00 23.28
CA VAL A 336 16.03 -7.24 22.05
C VAL A 336 15.72 -8.64 21.53
N LEU A 337 15.22 -8.73 20.30
CA LEU A 337 15.03 -9.99 19.59
C LEU A 337 15.92 -10.00 18.35
N GLN A 338 16.86 -10.93 18.31
CA GLN A 338 17.66 -11.23 17.12
C GLN A 338 17.28 -12.62 16.61
N PHE A 339 16.78 -12.68 15.40
CA PHE A 339 16.32 -13.92 14.77
C PHE A 339 16.67 -13.91 13.28
N ASP A 340 17.94 -13.61 13.02
CA ASP A 340 18.53 -13.52 11.69
C ASP A 340 18.86 -14.92 11.12
N GLN A 341 18.82 -15.07 9.79
CA GLN A 341 19.25 -16.31 9.09
C GLN A 341 18.50 -17.58 9.53
N LYS A 342 17.18 -17.46 9.73
CA LYS A 342 16.30 -18.56 10.16
C LYS A 342 15.39 -19.07 9.04
N ASN A 343 15.64 -18.66 7.80
CA ASN A 343 14.84 -19.01 6.61
C ASN A 343 13.34 -18.71 6.80
N LEU A 344 13.03 -17.62 7.51
CA LEU A 344 11.65 -17.22 7.78
C LEU A 344 11.01 -16.70 6.51
N LYS A 345 9.87 -17.26 6.12
CA LYS A 345 9.06 -16.73 5.00
C LYS A 345 8.10 -15.63 5.45
N GLU A 346 7.76 -15.63 6.74
CA GLU A 346 6.86 -14.70 7.38
C GLU A 346 7.35 -14.40 8.81
N ILE A 347 6.92 -13.27 9.36
CA ILE A 347 7.22 -12.92 10.75
C ILE A 347 6.27 -13.70 11.67
N PRO A 348 6.78 -14.53 12.60
CA PRO A 348 5.94 -15.22 13.56
C PRO A 348 5.05 -14.25 14.36
N PRO A 349 3.73 -14.49 14.47
CA PRO A 349 2.80 -13.59 15.14
C PRO A 349 3.17 -13.27 16.59
N GLU A 350 3.85 -14.19 17.28
CA GLU A 350 4.28 -14.06 18.66
C GLU A 350 5.25 -12.90 18.85
N ILE A 351 6.08 -12.61 17.85
CA ILE A 351 6.98 -11.44 17.86
C ILE A 351 6.15 -10.16 17.95
N CYS A 352 5.05 -10.07 17.20
CA CYS A 352 4.17 -8.91 17.16
C CYS A 352 3.37 -8.68 18.44
N LEU A 353 3.40 -9.61 19.40
CA LEU A 353 2.77 -9.45 20.72
C LEU A 353 3.69 -8.75 21.74
N MET A 354 4.98 -8.58 21.42
CA MET A 354 5.98 -8.05 22.33
C MET A 354 6.05 -6.52 22.33
N SER A 355 5.04 -5.85 22.92
CA SER A 355 4.96 -4.37 22.95
C SER A 355 6.15 -3.68 23.62
N GLY A 356 6.90 -4.38 24.48
CA GLY A 356 8.13 -3.91 25.13
C GLY A 356 9.41 -4.04 24.28
N LEU A 357 9.33 -4.61 23.08
CA LEU A 357 10.48 -4.83 22.21
C LEU A 357 11.03 -3.49 21.68
N ARG A 358 12.34 -3.27 21.88
CA ARG A 358 13.07 -2.06 21.48
C ARG A 358 13.94 -2.29 20.25
N THR A 359 14.43 -3.50 20.05
CA THR A 359 15.23 -3.88 18.88
C THR A 359 14.72 -5.21 18.33
N LEU A 360 14.38 -5.21 17.05
CA LEU A 360 14.00 -6.40 16.29
C LEU A 360 14.94 -6.57 15.10
N SER A 361 15.62 -7.70 15.04
CA SER A 361 16.46 -8.09 13.92
C SER A 361 15.95 -9.38 13.30
N LEU A 362 15.62 -9.32 12.01
CA LEU A 362 15.12 -10.41 11.19
C LEU A 362 15.86 -10.46 9.84
N ASN A 363 17.16 -10.16 9.87
CA ASN A 363 17.99 -10.04 8.69
C ASN A 363 18.20 -11.39 8.00
N SER A 364 18.42 -11.36 6.69
CA SER A 364 18.81 -12.53 5.90
C SER A 364 17.82 -13.69 6.07
N ASN A 365 16.52 -13.38 5.95
CA ASN A 365 15.44 -14.35 5.89
C ASN A 365 14.74 -14.24 4.51
N ASP A 366 13.65 -14.97 4.30
CA ASP A 366 12.88 -14.98 3.06
C ASP A 366 11.56 -14.18 3.18
N ILE A 367 11.51 -13.17 4.06
CA ILE A 367 10.28 -12.44 4.38
C ILE A 367 9.85 -11.61 3.17
N ARG A 368 8.60 -11.79 2.74
CA ARG A 368 8.03 -11.06 1.59
C ARG A 368 7.11 -9.91 1.97
N LEU A 369 6.45 -10.04 3.12
CA LEU A 369 5.45 -9.09 3.62
C LEU A 369 5.61 -8.93 5.12
N LEU A 370 5.42 -7.71 5.60
CA LEU A 370 5.32 -7.43 7.03
C LEU A 370 3.86 -7.51 7.47
N PRO A 371 3.52 -8.25 8.54
CA PRO A 371 2.15 -8.31 9.04
C PRO A 371 1.76 -6.97 9.67
N ASP A 372 0.51 -6.54 9.51
CA ASP A 372 0.00 -5.28 10.07
C ASP A 372 0.15 -5.22 11.60
N ASN A 373 0.11 -6.37 12.28
CA ASN A 373 0.33 -6.50 13.72
C ASN A 373 1.73 -6.04 14.16
N LEU A 374 2.69 -5.86 13.26
CA LEU A 374 3.99 -5.25 13.57
C LEU A 374 3.84 -3.83 14.15
N ARG A 375 2.72 -3.14 13.85
CA ARG A 375 2.35 -1.86 14.48
C ARG A 375 2.28 -1.92 16.01
N ASN A 376 2.07 -3.10 16.60
CA ASN A 376 1.93 -3.27 18.04
C ASN A 376 3.27 -3.13 18.78
N LEU A 377 4.40 -3.11 18.07
CA LEU A 377 5.74 -2.92 18.64
C LEU A 377 6.01 -1.43 18.97
N ILE A 378 5.15 -0.84 19.79
CA ILE A 378 5.13 0.60 20.12
C ILE A 378 6.40 1.10 20.83
N SER A 379 7.22 0.19 21.37
CA SER A 379 8.51 0.51 21.99
C SER A 379 9.71 0.40 21.05
N LEU A 380 9.49 0.01 19.79
CA LEU A 380 10.54 -0.32 18.84
C LEU A 380 11.34 0.92 18.45
N LYS A 381 12.65 0.84 18.65
CA LYS A 381 13.64 1.85 18.28
C LYS A 381 14.44 1.44 17.05
N ASN A 382 14.76 0.15 16.95
CA ASN A 382 15.60 -0.38 15.88
C ASN A 382 14.88 -1.55 15.20
N LEU A 383 14.71 -1.45 13.88
CA LEU A 383 14.14 -2.51 13.06
C LEU A 383 15.10 -2.85 11.92
N PHE A 384 15.60 -4.09 11.93
CA PHE A 384 16.54 -4.60 10.94
C PHE A 384 15.90 -5.73 10.13
N LEU A 385 15.73 -5.48 8.82
CA LEU A 385 15.07 -6.37 7.85
C LEU A 385 15.92 -6.52 6.58
N LYS A 386 17.25 -6.38 6.69
CA LYS A 386 18.14 -6.43 5.52
C LYS A 386 18.14 -7.80 4.85
N TYR A 387 18.42 -7.83 3.55
CA TYR A 387 18.52 -9.05 2.74
C TYR A 387 17.31 -9.99 2.91
N ASN A 388 16.11 -9.45 2.70
CA ASN A 388 14.86 -10.20 2.63
C ASN A 388 14.25 -10.08 1.21
N HIS A 389 12.97 -10.43 1.04
CA HIS A 389 12.24 -10.37 -0.22
C HIS A 389 11.05 -9.41 -0.18
N ILE A 390 11.16 -8.34 0.62
CA ILE A 390 10.05 -7.41 0.84
C ILE A 390 9.82 -6.57 -0.42
N GLU A 391 8.64 -6.69 -1.03
CA GLU A 391 8.27 -5.98 -2.25
C GLU A 391 7.51 -4.68 -1.97
N SER A 392 6.74 -4.64 -0.88
CA SER A 392 5.98 -3.46 -0.48
C SER A 392 5.82 -3.37 1.03
N LEU A 393 5.53 -2.17 1.51
CA LEU A 393 5.30 -1.87 2.92
C LEU A 393 3.86 -1.38 3.10
N SER A 394 3.13 -1.99 4.04
CA SER A 394 1.78 -1.57 4.42
C SER A 394 1.83 -0.20 5.12
N SER A 395 0.92 0.70 4.77
CA SER A 395 0.84 2.01 5.41
C SER A 395 0.47 1.90 6.90
N ILE A 396 -0.27 0.85 7.28
CA ILE A 396 -0.78 0.60 8.63
C ILE A 396 0.35 0.50 9.66
N ILE A 397 1.46 -0.14 9.30
CA ILE A 397 2.59 -0.38 10.20
C ILE A 397 3.22 0.94 10.65
N PHE A 398 3.35 1.90 9.74
CA PHE A 398 4.05 3.17 9.96
C PHE A 398 3.09 4.32 10.31
N ASN A 399 1.79 4.05 10.45
CA ASN A 399 0.77 5.05 10.75
C ASN A 399 0.79 5.41 12.25
N HIS A 400 1.69 6.29 12.68
CA HIS A 400 1.87 6.81 14.06
C HIS A 400 2.25 5.82 15.18
N HIS A 401 2.09 4.51 14.98
CA HIS A 401 2.33 3.51 16.03
C HIS A 401 3.82 3.31 16.36
N LEU A 402 4.70 3.32 15.35
CA LEU A 402 6.15 3.19 15.51
C LEU A 402 6.83 4.55 15.77
N SER A 403 6.23 5.36 16.65
CA SER A 403 6.66 6.74 16.94
C SER A 403 8.04 6.85 17.61
N LYS A 404 8.60 5.74 18.11
CA LYS A 404 9.93 5.68 18.75
C LYS A 404 11.03 5.14 17.83
N LEU A 405 10.72 4.82 16.56
CA LEU A 405 11.65 4.18 15.64
C LEU A 405 12.76 5.17 15.25
N GLU A 406 14.01 4.86 15.62
CA GLU A 406 15.19 5.67 15.37
C GLU A 406 16.03 5.12 14.20
N ILE A 407 16.09 3.79 14.03
CA ILE A 407 16.88 3.12 12.98
C ILE A 407 16.01 2.11 12.23
N LEU A 408 15.96 2.24 10.91
CA LEU A 408 15.28 1.31 10.01
C LEU A 408 16.23 0.86 8.91
N GLN A 409 16.54 -0.43 8.87
CA GLN A 409 17.32 -1.06 7.79
C GLN A 409 16.46 -1.99 6.95
N LEU A 410 16.36 -1.66 5.67
CA LEU A 410 15.59 -2.36 4.64
C LEU A 410 16.47 -2.65 3.41
N ASP A 411 17.80 -2.62 3.56
CA ASP A 411 18.72 -2.83 2.45
C ASP A 411 18.64 -4.25 1.87
N GLY A 412 18.87 -4.39 0.57
CA GLY A 412 18.85 -5.69 -0.10
C GLY A 412 17.45 -6.33 -0.17
N ASN A 413 16.41 -5.52 -0.35
CA ASN A 413 15.03 -5.97 -0.56
C ASN A 413 14.57 -5.65 -2.00
N LEU A 414 13.26 -5.78 -2.27
CA LEU A 414 12.66 -5.58 -3.59
C LEU A 414 11.79 -4.32 -3.65
N LEU A 415 11.97 -3.38 -2.71
CA LEU A 415 11.14 -2.18 -2.59
C LEU A 415 11.33 -1.24 -3.78
N TYR A 416 10.23 -0.68 -4.26
CA TYR A 416 10.21 0.31 -5.33
C TYR A 416 9.48 1.61 -4.94
N SER A 417 8.77 1.60 -3.81
CA SER A 417 8.08 2.75 -3.25
C SER A 417 8.03 2.65 -1.72
N LEU A 418 7.69 3.75 -1.05
CA LEU A 418 7.40 3.80 0.38
C LEU A 418 5.99 4.37 0.58
N PRO A 419 5.22 3.87 1.56
CA PRO A 419 3.92 4.44 1.87
C PRO A 419 4.08 5.85 2.44
N SER A 420 3.09 6.71 2.19
CA SER A 420 3.09 8.09 2.68
C SER A 420 3.16 8.18 4.21
N SER A 421 2.73 7.15 4.94
CA SER A 421 2.82 7.09 6.40
C SER A 421 4.26 7.10 6.95
N PHE A 422 5.29 6.91 6.11
CA PHE A 422 6.68 7.12 6.53
C PHE A 422 6.94 8.54 7.06
N SER A 423 6.21 9.56 6.58
CA SER A 423 6.36 10.93 7.07
C SER A 423 6.02 11.09 8.56
N TYR A 424 5.31 10.13 9.16
CA TYR A 424 4.98 10.13 10.59
C TYR A 424 6.09 9.59 11.49
N LEU A 425 7.18 9.05 10.93
CA LEU A 425 8.33 8.54 11.70
C LEU A 425 9.22 9.68 12.18
N ALA A 426 8.65 10.57 12.99
CA ALA A 426 9.29 11.81 13.42
C ALA A 426 10.60 11.60 14.20
N THR A 427 10.83 10.43 14.78
CA THR A 427 12.05 10.11 15.54
C THR A 427 13.11 9.38 14.73
N LEU A 428 12.84 9.08 13.46
CA LEU A 428 13.76 8.32 12.61
C LEU A 428 15.01 9.13 12.30
N LYS A 429 16.17 8.57 12.66
CA LYS A 429 17.51 9.18 12.48
C LYS A 429 18.28 8.52 11.35
N GLN A 430 18.11 7.22 11.15
CA GLN A 430 18.84 6.46 10.14
C GLN A 430 17.89 5.59 9.33
N LEU A 431 17.95 5.73 8.01
CA LEU A 431 17.17 4.95 7.06
C LEU A 431 18.08 4.38 5.98
N ASN A 432 18.17 3.05 5.92
CA ASN A 432 18.90 2.35 4.88
C ASN A 432 17.93 1.64 3.93
N LEU A 433 17.93 2.09 2.68
CA LEU A 433 17.13 1.58 1.56
C LEU A 433 18.04 1.15 0.40
N SER A 434 19.33 0.94 0.65
CA SER A 434 20.28 0.55 -0.38
C SER A 434 19.93 -0.80 -1.00
N LYS A 435 20.40 -1.04 -2.23
CA LYS A 435 20.18 -2.31 -2.96
C LYS A 435 18.70 -2.70 -3.07
N ASN A 436 17.84 -1.75 -3.42
CA ASN A 436 16.42 -1.94 -3.69
C ASN A 436 16.12 -1.63 -5.18
N ARG A 437 14.88 -1.30 -5.53
CA ARG A 437 14.41 -1.04 -6.90
C ARG A 437 13.86 0.38 -7.09
N PHE A 438 14.23 1.33 -6.25
CA PHE A 438 13.77 2.72 -6.37
C PHE A 438 14.26 3.36 -7.66
N SER A 439 13.36 3.92 -8.46
CA SER A 439 13.67 4.67 -9.69
C SER A 439 13.75 6.19 -9.47
N THR A 440 13.27 6.66 -8.32
CA THR A 440 13.31 8.05 -7.87
C THR A 440 13.54 8.09 -6.36
N ILE A 441 13.96 9.24 -5.83
CA ILE A 441 13.99 9.49 -4.38
C ILE A 441 12.52 9.51 -3.89
N PRO A 442 12.11 8.63 -2.95
CA PRO A 442 10.71 8.55 -2.54
C PRO A 442 10.22 9.84 -1.88
N GLN A 443 9.04 10.34 -2.24
CA GLN A 443 8.52 11.58 -1.65
C GLN A 443 8.28 11.46 -0.13
N ALA A 444 7.98 10.26 0.36
CA ALA A 444 7.65 10.02 1.77
C ALA A 444 8.80 10.30 2.75
N ILE A 445 10.05 10.34 2.28
CA ILE A 445 11.23 10.64 3.12
C ILE A 445 11.63 12.12 3.10
N LEU A 446 11.07 12.92 2.20
CA LEU A 446 11.43 14.33 2.06
C LEU A 446 11.06 15.16 3.30
N TYR A 447 10.13 14.70 4.14
CA TYR A 447 9.60 15.44 5.28
C TYR A 447 9.91 14.76 6.63
N LEU A 448 10.98 13.97 6.70
CA LEU A 448 11.44 13.35 7.96
C LEU A 448 12.31 14.33 8.74
N PRO A 449 11.81 14.95 9.83
CA PRO A 449 12.44 16.14 10.42
C PRO A 449 13.78 15.85 11.13
N ASN A 450 13.96 14.63 11.62
CA ASN A 450 15.11 14.23 12.43
C ASN A 450 16.05 13.26 11.70
N LEU A 451 15.85 13.03 10.40
CA LEU A 451 16.70 12.13 9.65
C LEU A 451 18.13 12.71 9.58
N GLN A 452 19.11 11.86 9.82
CA GLN A 452 20.53 12.21 9.84
C GLN A 452 21.23 11.52 8.67
N LEU A 453 20.99 10.21 8.50
CA LEU A 453 21.59 9.40 7.46
C LEU A 453 20.51 8.74 6.61
N LEU A 454 20.59 8.96 5.31
CA LEU A 454 19.77 8.30 4.31
C LEU A 454 20.67 7.58 3.29
N ASP A 455 20.54 6.27 3.21
CA ASP A 455 21.23 5.46 2.20
C ASP A 455 20.25 4.93 1.15
N LEU A 456 20.42 5.38 -0.08
CA LEU A 456 19.70 4.98 -1.30
C LEU A 456 20.65 4.38 -2.34
N SER A 457 21.86 3.97 -1.95
CA SER A 457 22.85 3.43 -2.88
C SER A 457 22.42 2.11 -3.52
N GLY A 458 22.91 1.79 -4.72
CA GLY A 458 22.58 0.52 -5.39
C GLY A 458 21.11 0.41 -5.81
N ASN A 459 20.46 1.52 -6.13
CA ASN A 459 19.09 1.56 -6.65
C ASN A 459 19.10 1.87 -8.18
N ARG A 460 17.98 2.30 -8.73
CA ARG A 460 17.79 2.62 -10.16
C ARG A 460 17.43 4.10 -10.35
N ILE A 461 17.88 4.97 -9.45
CA ILE A 461 17.53 6.39 -9.45
C ILE A 461 18.21 7.09 -10.61
N ARG A 462 17.45 7.81 -11.43
CA ARG A 462 17.96 8.42 -12.69
C ARG A 462 18.27 9.90 -12.61
N GLU A 463 17.73 10.58 -11.63
CA GLU A 463 17.86 12.03 -11.47
C GLU A 463 17.54 12.45 -10.04
N ILE A 464 18.14 13.57 -9.63
CA ILE A 464 17.75 14.32 -8.43
C ILE A 464 16.92 15.50 -8.90
N ARG A 465 15.63 15.52 -8.56
CA ARG A 465 14.66 16.55 -8.97
C ARG A 465 14.53 17.68 -7.95
N ASP A 466 13.74 18.68 -8.30
CA ASP A 466 13.54 19.92 -7.53
C ASP A 466 12.99 19.70 -6.12
N GLU A 467 12.24 18.62 -5.89
CA GLU A 467 11.67 18.29 -4.57
C GLU A 467 12.75 17.98 -3.52
N ILE A 468 13.99 17.75 -3.94
CA ILE A 468 15.13 17.51 -3.04
C ILE A 468 15.34 18.66 -2.04
N GLU A 469 14.93 19.90 -2.35
CA GLU A 469 15.09 21.05 -1.45
C GLU A 469 14.40 20.85 -0.09
N SER A 470 13.37 19.99 -0.04
CA SER A 470 12.66 19.67 1.19
C SER A 470 13.41 18.67 2.07
N LEU A 471 14.39 17.93 1.54
CA LEU A 471 15.06 16.85 2.25
C LEU A 471 15.91 17.37 3.43
N GLU A 472 15.56 16.93 4.63
CA GLU A 472 16.22 17.30 5.89
C GLU A 472 17.16 16.17 6.41
N VAL A 473 18.29 15.96 5.74
CA VAL A 473 19.31 14.97 6.14
C VAL A 473 20.69 15.61 6.30
N ASP A 474 21.55 15.03 7.14
CA ASP A 474 22.96 15.43 7.23
C ASP A 474 23.80 14.73 6.15
N GLU A 475 23.49 13.46 5.87
CA GLU A 475 24.20 12.61 4.91
C GLU A 475 23.21 11.90 3.97
N LEU A 476 23.44 12.08 2.66
CA LEU A 476 22.72 11.42 1.58
C LEU A 476 23.68 10.56 0.76
N ASN A 477 23.46 9.25 0.76
CA ASN A 477 24.21 8.31 -0.08
C ASN A 477 23.36 7.85 -1.27
N LEU A 478 23.81 8.19 -2.48
CA LEU A 478 23.20 7.83 -3.76
C LEU A 478 24.19 7.08 -4.67
N ASN A 479 25.25 6.51 -4.10
CA ASN A 479 26.25 5.77 -4.87
C ASN A 479 25.64 4.62 -5.67
N ASN A 480 26.24 4.24 -6.79
CA ASN A 480 25.80 3.10 -7.61
C ASN A 480 24.32 3.21 -8.03
N ASN A 481 23.95 4.34 -8.63
CA ASN A 481 22.64 4.57 -9.24
C ASN A 481 22.83 4.91 -10.73
N GLN A 482 21.78 5.41 -11.40
CA GLN A 482 21.78 5.80 -12.82
C GLN A 482 21.63 7.32 -12.96
N ILE A 483 22.12 8.10 -11.97
CA ILE A 483 21.84 9.52 -11.89
C ILE A 483 22.61 10.24 -12.99
N SER A 484 21.89 10.87 -13.92
CA SER A 484 22.47 11.63 -15.03
C SER A 484 22.27 13.14 -14.89
N GLN A 485 21.35 13.57 -14.01
CA GLN A 485 21.00 14.97 -13.78
C GLN A 485 20.82 15.26 -12.29
N ILE A 486 21.25 16.46 -11.88
CA ILE A 486 21.08 16.99 -10.53
C ILE A 486 20.40 18.35 -10.63
N SER A 487 19.26 18.51 -9.96
CA SER A 487 18.59 19.80 -9.83
C SER A 487 19.46 20.80 -9.07
N THR A 488 19.40 22.07 -9.48
CA THR A 488 20.04 23.19 -8.77
C THR A 488 19.50 23.36 -7.34
N ASN A 489 18.27 22.89 -7.08
CA ASN A 489 17.63 22.93 -5.77
C ASN A 489 18.33 22.09 -4.70
N ILE A 490 19.25 21.18 -5.07
CA ILE A 490 20.09 20.47 -4.09
C ILE A 490 20.88 21.45 -3.20
N SER A 491 21.22 22.63 -3.71
CA SER A 491 21.94 23.64 -2.93
C SER A 491 21.08 24.26 -1.82
N LYS A 492 19.75 24.14 -1.91
CA LYS A 492 18.80 24.66 -0.92
C LYS A 492 18.55 23.69 0.25
N CYS A 493 19.08 22.47 0.20
CA CYS A 493 18.96 21.49 1.27
C CYS A 493 19.66 22.02 2.55
N LYS A 494 18.89 22.51 3.51
CA LYS A 494 19.42 23.27 4.66
C LYS A 494 20.38 22.48 5.55
N ARG A 495 20.20 21.16 5.64
CA ARG A 495 20.97 20.28 6.54
C ARG A 495 22.00 19.41 5.83
N LEU A 496 21.96 19.31 4.50
CA LEU A 496 22.80 18.36 3.75
C LEU A 496 24.27 18.75 3.78
N LYS A 497 25.11 17.92 4.41
CA LYS A 497 26.54 18.16 4.58
C LYS A 497 27.40 17.25 3.73
N ILE A 498 26.98 15.99 3.61
CA ILE A 498 27.68 14.93 2.91
C ILE A 498 26.76 14.39 1.82
N CYS A 499 27.18 14.50 0.57
CA CYS A 499 26.47 13.97 -0.58
C CYS A 499 27.37 12.99 -1.32
N ARG A 500 26.95 11.73 -1.40
CA ARG A 500 27.68 10.69 -2.14
C ARG A 500 26.94 10.30 -3.40
N LEU A 501 27.64 10.39 -4.52
CA LEU A 501 27.18 10.22 -5.90
C LEU A 501 28.19 9.41 -6.72
N ASP A 502 29.04 8.62 -6.06
CA ASP A 502 30.01 7.76 -6.75
C ASP A 502 29.29 6.73 -7.64
N ASN A 503 29.90 6.37 -8.77
CA ASN A 503 29.40 5.38 -9.72
C ASN A 503 27.97 5.69 -10.18
N ASN A 504 27.81 6.83 -10.86
CA ASN A 504 26.56 7.26 -11.49
C ASN A 504 26.82 7.65 -12.95
N GLU A 505 25.83 8.22 -13.62
CA GLU A 505 25.89 8.60 -15.04
C GLU A 505 26.03 10.12 -15.22
N LEU A 506 26.60 10.82 -14.23
CA LEU A 506 26.73 12.28 -14.26
C LEU A 506 27.74 12.69 -15.32
N LYS A 507 27.37 13.67 -16.13
CA LYS A 507 28.32 14.42 -16.98
C LYS A 507 28.78 15.66 -16.19
N LEU A 508 29.96 16.19 -16.53
CA LEU A 508 30.50 17.39 -15.85
C LEU A 508 29.48 18.55 -15.81
N LYS A 509 28.78 18.79 -16.92
CA LYS A 509 27.73 19.83 -17.03
C LYS A 509 26.49 19.61 -16.15
N SER A 510 26.30 18.39 -15.66
CA SER A 510 25.16 18.03 -14.79
C SER A 510 25.42 18.41 -13.34
N ILE A 511 26.65 18.81 -12.97
CA ILE A 511 26.98 19.32 -11.65
C ILE A 511 26.59 20.80 -11.59
N PRO A 512 25.57 21.19 -10.80
CA PRO A 512 25.13 22.58 -10.77
C PRO A 512 26.16 23.44 -10.03
N THR A 513 26.47 24.62 -10.57
CA THR A 513 27.37 25.59 -9.92
C THR A 513 26.84 26.01 -8.55
N SER A 514 25.52 26.00 -8.34
CA SER A 514 24.90 26.27 -7.04
C SER A 514 25.29 25.25 -5.96
N LEU A 515 25.53 23.98 -6.32
CA LEU A 515 26.02 22.96 -5.38
C LEU A 515 27.46 23.25 -4.94
N LEU A 516 28.28 23.78 -5.83
CA LEU A 516 29.67 24.13 -5.52
C LEU A 516 29.79 25.48 -4.80
N LYS A 517 28.94 26.46 -5.12
CA LYS A 517 29.04 27.84 -4.59
C LYS A 517 28.13 28.12 -3.39
N ASN A 518 26.86 27.71 -3.48
CA ASN A 518 25.76 28.19 -2.63
C ASN A 518 25.11 27.04 -1.82
N SER A 519 25.91 26.07 -1.38
CA SER A 519 25.43 24.88 -0.67
C SER A 519 26.14 24.67 0.67
N THR A 520 25.45 23.98 1.58
CA THR A 520 25.96 23.46 2.86
C THR A 520 26.81 22.20 2.69
N VAL A 521 26.79 21.56 1.51
CA VAL A 521 27.59 20.37 1.22
C VAL A 521 29.07 20.73 1.26
N PHE A 522 29.79 20.10 2.19
CA PHE A 522 31.24 20.22 2.30
C PHE A 522 31.97 18.96 1.87
N GLN A 523 31.29 17.80 1.83
CA GLN A 523 31.85 16.55 1.32
C GLN A 523 31.00 16.05 0.16
N LEU A 524 31.54 16.17 -1.05
CA LEU A 524 30.94 15.69 -2.29
C LEU A 524 31.78 14.55 -2.86
N ASN A 525 31.23 13.34 -2.87
CA ASN A 525 31.85 12.16 -3.48
C ASN A 525 31.21 11.91 -4.85
N ILE A 526 31.97 11.97 -5.93
CA ILE A 526 31.44 11.86 -7.32
C ILE A 526 32.35 11.01 -8.23
N ASN A 527 33.14 10.10 -7.65
CA ASN A 527 34.06 9.26 -8.42
C ASN A 527 33.29 8.27 -9.30
N GLY A 528 33.89 7.81 -10.41
CA GLY A 528 33.24 6.83 -11.29
C GLY A 528 32.01 7.36 -12.05
N ASN A 529 31.96 8.67 -12.33
CA ASN A 529 30.98 9.28 -13.24
C ASN A 529 31.56 9.47 -14.65
N LEU A 530 30.78 10.04 -15.58
CA LEU A 530 31.14 10.22 -16.99
C LEU A 530 32.04 11.46 -17.23
N PHE A 531 32.98 11.73 -16.33
CA PHE A 531 34.00 12.77 -16.42
C PHE A 531 35.17 12.44 -15.49
N GLU A 532 36.36 12.97 -15.79
CA GLU A 532 37.52 12.81 -14.92
C GLU A 532 37.41 13.75 -13.71
N GLN A 533 37.76 13.25 -12.53
CA GLN A 533 37.64 14.02 -11.28
C GLN A 533 38.39 15.36 -11.32
N LYS A 534 39.54 15.42 -12.01
CA LYS A 534 40.32 16.66 -12.18
C LYS A 534 39.54 17.75 -12.93
N GLN A 535 38.61 17.39 -13.81
CA GLN A 535 37.79 18.34 -14.54
C GLN A 535 36.80 19.09 -13.63
N LEU A 536 36.50 18.57 -12.45
CA LEU A 536 35.67 19.24 -11.45
C LEU A 536 36.29 20.56 -10.99
N GLN A 537 37.62 20.65 -10.95
CA GLN A 537 38.38 21.83 -10.55
C GLN A 537 38.19 23.00 -11.53
N LEU A 538 37.73 22.72 -12.75
CA LEU A 538 37.50 23.73 -13.78
C LEU A 538 36.10 24.35 -13.71
N LEU A 539 35.21 23.84 -12.84
CA LEU A 539 33.85 24.36 -12.70
C LEU A 539 33.81 25.62 -11.84
N GLU A 540 32.96 26.57 -12.25
CA GLU A 540 32.69 27.75 -11.42
C GLU A 540 32.16 27.34 -10.04
N GLY A 541 32.75 27.92 -8.99
CA GLY A 541 32.41 27.65 -7.60
C GLY A 541 33.20 26.51 -6.97
N TYR A 542 34.11 25.83 -7.70
CA TYR A 542 34.95 24.79 -7.11
C TYR A 542 35.79 25.31 -5.93
N ASP A 543 36.41 26.49 -6.05
CA ASP A 543 37.20 27.10 -4.97
C ASP A 543 36.35 27.35 -3.70
N ASP A 544 35.07 27.69 -3.87
CA ASP A 544 34.14 27.83 -2.74
C ASP A 544 33.88 26.48 -2.06
N TYR A 545 33.68 25.43 -2.85
CA TYR A 545 33.54 24.06 -2.34
C TYR A 545 34.83 23.58 -1.66
N GLU A 546 36.00 23.77 -2.26
CA GLU A 546 37.29 23.32 -1.74
C GLU A 546 37.61 23.99 -0.40
N ARG A 547 37.32 25.30 -0.26
CA ARG A 547 37.40 26.01 1.01
C ARG A 547 36.48 25.40 2.07
N ARG A 548 35.23 25.07 1.71
CA ARG A 548 34.29 24.40 2.64
C ARG A 548 34.76 22.99 3.03
N TYR A 549 35.29 22.21 2.08
CA TYR A 549 35.83 20.87 2.31
C TYR A 549 37.00 20.92 3.31
N THR A 550 38.00 21.75 3.03
CA THR A 550 39.22 21.87 3.83
C THR A 550 38.91 22.36 5.25
N ALA A 551 38.05 23.39 5.39
CA ALA A 551 37.64 23.91 6.69
C ALA A 551 36.94 22.85 7.57
N ASN A 552 36.21 21.90 6.96
CA ASN A 552 35.54 20.83 7.71
C ASN A 552 36.42 19.62 7.96
N GLN A 553 37.43 19.33 7.13
CA GLN A 553 38.42 18.30 7.43
C GLN A 553 39.21 18.63 8.70
N HIS A 554 39.71 19.86 8.82
CA HIS A 554 40.41 20.29 10.04
C HIS A 554 39.55 20.20 11.31
N LYS A 555 38.25 20.48 11.21
CA LYS A 555 37.32 20.31 12.33
C LYS A 555 37.16 18.85 12.73
N ARG A 556 37.06 17.94 11.75
CA ARG A 556 36.95 16.49 12.02
C ARG A 556 38.21 15.96 12.68
N ASP A 557 39.38 16.34 12.17
CA ASP A 557 40.66 15.90 12.73
C ASP A 557 40.85 16.45 14.15
N ALA A 558 40.54 17.72 14.40
CA ALA A 558 40.59 18.30 15.75
C ALA A 558 39.61 17.61 16.71
N THR A 559 38.40 17.27 16.26
CA THR A 559 37.40 16.55 17.07
C THR A 559 37.81 15.11 17.34
N ALA A 560 38.42 14.43 16.36
CA ALA A 560 38.93 13.07 16.50
C ALA A 560 40.11 13.02 17.48
N ILE A 561 41.03 13.98 17.43
CA ILE A 561 42.11 14.13 18.41
C ILE A 561 41.54 14.32 19.81
N LEU A 562 40.59 15.24 20.00
CA LEU A 562 39.94 15.49 21.29
C LEU A 562 39.16 14.27 21.81
N ALA A 563 38.54 13.48 20.92
CA ALA A 563 37.83 12.26 21.30
C ALA A 563 38.78 11.12 21.68
N SER A 564 40.02 11.10 21.16
CA SER A 564 41.05 10.14 21.55
C SER A 564 41.79 10.47 22.86
N MET A 565 41.58 11.68 23.39
CA MET A 565 42.12 12.16 24.67
C MET A 565 41.15 11.94 25.86
N LYS A 566 39.95 11.42 25.62
CA LYS A 566 38.95 11.02 26.62
C LYS A 566 38.79 9.51 26.62
#